data_AF-A0A1G2RQE7-F1
#
_entry.id   AF-A0A1G2RQE7-F1
#
_cell.length_a   1.000
_cell.length_b   1.000
_cell.length_c   1.000
_cell.angle_alpha   90.00
_cell.angle_beta   90.00
_cell.angle_gamma   90.00
#
_symmetry.space_group_name_H-M   'P 1'
#
loop_
_entity.id
_entity.type
_entity.pdbx_description
1 polymer ?
#
loop_
_entity_poly.entity_id
_entity_poly.type
_entity_poly.pdbx_seq_one_letter_code
_entity_poly.pdbx_strand_id
1 'polypeptide(L)' 'MFQLFFTIVLLASLLLPRNALAYIDPGTGNYLIQLLGGIVLGATFFAGAFWKKIKSAVKNLLQKKAKESNEKEK' A
#
# COMPACT_ATOMS: atom_id res chain seq x y z
N MET A 1 31.91 6.76 43.32
CA MET A 1 32.00 5.57 42.46
C MET A 1 30.64 5.15 41.88
N PHE A 2 29.58 5.02 42.69
CA PHE A 2 28.24 4.66 42.22
C PHE A 2 27.64 5.64 41.20
N GLN A 3 27.81 6.96 41.41
CA GLN A 3 27.36 7.98 40.46
C GLN A 3 28.06 7.86 39.10
N LEU A 4 29.39 7.68 39.09
CA LEU A 4 30.17 7.50 37.87
C LEU A 4 29.71 6.26 37.09
N PHE A 5 29.48 5.16 37.80
CA PHE A 5 28.93 3.94 37.21
C PHE A 5 27.56 4.20 36.57
N PHE A 6 26.66 4.89 37.26
CA PHE A 6 25.33 5.21 36.75
C PHE A 6 25.39 6.11 35.51
N THR A 7 26.29 7.11 35.51
CA THR A 7 26.52 8.00 34.37
C THR A 7 27.06 7.24 33.16
N ILE A 8 27.99 6.30 33.37
CA ILE A 8 28.55 5.47 32.29
C ILE A 8 27.48 4.55 31.70
N VAL A 9 26.66 3.92 32.53
CA VAL A 9 25.55 3.05 32.09
C VAL A 9 24.50 3.86 31.31
N LEU A 10 24.17 5.07 31.79
CA LEU A 10 23.25 5.98 31.10
C LEU A 10 23.80 6.35 29.71
N LEU A 11 25.05 6.80 29.62
CA LEU A 11 25.68 7.10 28.33
C LEU A 11 25.66 5.88 27.41
N ALA A 12 26.09 4.72 27.89
CA ALA A 12 26.11 3.49 27.09
C ALA A 12 24.72 3.16 26.52
N SER A 13 23.65 3.35 27.30
CA SER A 13 22.27 3.12 26.83
C SER A 13 21.80 4.07 25.72
N LEU A 14 22.35 5.29 25.64
CA LEU A 14 22.07 6.24 24.56
C LEU A 14 22.87 5.95 23.30
N LEU A 15 24.09 5.40 23.46
CA LEU A 15 24.98 5.07 22.34
C LEU A 15 24.67 3.70 21.71
N LEU A 16 23.93 2.83 22.39
CA LEU A 16 23.52 1.54 21.83
C LEU A 16 22.33 1.74 20.87
N PRO A 17 22.50 1.46 19.56
CA PRO A 17 21.40 1.60 18.62
C PRO A 17 20.30 0.60 18.97
N ARG A 18 19.10 1.12 19.24
CA ARG A 18 17.91 0.27 19.42
C ARG A 18 17.42 -0.17 18.04
N ASN A 19 17.15 -1.47 17.89
CA ASN A 19 16.61 -2.02 16.64
C ASN A 19 15.27 -1.34 16.29
N ALA A 20 15.30 -0.42 15.34
CA ALA A 20 14.11 0.25 14.82
C ALA A 20 13.51 -0.59 13.69
N LEU A 21 12.72 -1.61 14.06
CA LEU A 21 12.16 -2.60 13.13
C LEU A 21 11.08 -2.03 12.17
N ALA A 22 10.70 -0.77 12.32
CA ALA A 22 9.72 -0.07 11.48
C ALA A 22 10.07 1.41 11.33
N TYR A 23 11.33 1.73 11.03
CA TYR A 23 11.73 3.09 10.71
C TYR A 23 11.30 3.42 9.28
N ILE A 24 10.14 4.07 9.15
CA ILE A 24 9.82 4.82 7.94
C ILE A 24 10.68 6.08 8.03
N ASP A 25 11.87 6.01 7.45
CA ASP A 25 12.77 7.15 7.32
C ASP A 25 11.97 8.33 6.72
N PRO A 26 12.08 9.57 7.19
CA PRO A 26 11.39 10.72 6.58
C PRO A 26 11.56 10.80 5.05
N GLY A 27 12.66 10.27 4.49
CA GLY A 27 12.83 10.06 3.06
C GLY A 27 11.91 8.98 2.46
N THR A 28 11.83 7.78 3.06
CA THR A 28 10.97 6.67 2.60
C THR A 28 9.49 6.94 2.84
N GLY A 29 9.13 7.69 3.88
CA GLY A 29 7.74 8.11 4.12
C GLY A 29 7.18 8.95 2.97
N ASN A 30 7.98 9.83 2.40
CA ASN A 30 7.58 10.64 1.26
C ASN A 30 7.37 9.80 -0.02
N TYR A 31 8.21 8.79 -0.24
CA TYR A 31 8.04 7.84 -1.35
C TYR A 31 6.72 7.06 -1.24
N LEU A 32 6.32 6.66 -0.04
CA LEU A 32 5.05 5.96 0.17
C LEU A 32 3.85 6.84 -0.23
N ILE A 33 3.85 8.10 0.18
CA ILE A 33 2.79 9.06 -0.19
C ILE A 33 2.76 9.30 -1.70
N GLN A 34 3.93 9.44 -2.34
CA GLN A 34 4.03 9.59 -3.79
C GLN A 34 3.53 8.36 -4.55
N LEU A 35 3.86 7.15 -4.07
CA LEU A 35 3.39 5.90 -4.67
C LEU A 35 1.86 5.80 -4.58
N LEU A 36 1.29 6.08 -3.40
CA LEU A 36 -0.17 6.10 -3.22
C LEU A 36 -0.84 7.15 -4.11
N GLY A 37 -0.26 8.36 -4.19
CA GLY A 37 -0.73 9.41 -5.09
C GLY A 37 -0.70 8.98 -6.56
N GLY A 38 0.40 8.36 -6.99
CA GLY A 38 0.55 7.82 -8.35
C GLY A 38 -0.47 6.74 -8.68
N ILE A 39 -0.76 5.84 -7.74
CA ILE A 39 -1.80 4.81 -7.90
C ILE A 39 -3.18 5.45 -8.04
N VAL A 40 -3.54 6.41 -7.18
CA VAL A 40 -4.85 7.06 -7.22
C VAL A 40 -5.05 7.85 -8.52
N LEU A 41 -4.06 8.66 -8.90
CA LEU A 41 -4.12 9.45 -10.13
C LEU A 41 -4.13 8.56 -11.37
N GLY A 42 -3.25 7.55 -11.40
CA GLY A 42 -3.17 6.59 -12.50
C GLY A 42 -4.46 5.79 -12.67
N ALA A 43 -5.04 5.29 -11.57
CA ALA A 43 -6.31 4.57 -11.58
C ALA A 43 -7.46 5.46 -12.05
N THR A 44 -7.53 6.70 -11.56
CA THR A 44 -8.58 7.66 -11.95
C THR A 44 -8.47 8.02 -13.43
N PHE A 45 -7.27 8.33 -13.91
CA PHE A 45 -7.02 8.61 -15.31
C PHE A 45 -7.36 7.41 -16.19
N PHE A 46 -6.90 6.22 -15.83
CA PHE A 46 -7.18 4.99 -16.58
C PHE A 46 -8.67 4.68 -16.61
N ALA A 47 -9.36 4.77 -15.47
CA ALA A 47 -10.80 4.56 -15.39
C ALA A 47 -11.56 5.56 -16.27
N GLY A 48 -11.17 6.84 -16.27
CA GLY A 48 -11.76 7.86 -17.13
C GLY A 48 -11.48 7.62 -18.61
N ALA A 49 -10.22 7.40 -18.98
CA ALA A 49 -9.78 7.20 -20.37
C ALA A 49 -10.40 5.95 -21.02
N PHE A 50 -10.55 4.87 -20.24
CA PHE A 50 -11.05 3.58 -20.73
C PHE A 50 -12.49 3.28 -20.32
N TRP A 51 -13.23 4.26 -19.78
CA TRP A 51 -14.59 4.06 -19.23
C TRP A 51 -15.53 3.29 -20.17
N LYS A 52 -15.51 3.61 -21.48
CA LYS A 52 -16.31 2.91 -22.50
C LYS A 52 -15.90 1.44 -22.65
N LYS A 53 -14.60 1.15 -22.67
CA LYS A 53 -14.08 -0.24 -22.77
C LYS A 53 -14.38 -1.02 -21.50
N ILE A 54 -14.23 -0.40 -20.33
CA ILE A 54 -14.56 -1.00 -19.03
C ILE A 54 -16.04 -1.38 -18.99
N LYS A 55 -16.95 -0.45 -19.34
CA LYS A 55 -18.40 -0.75 -19.40
C LYS A 55 -18.72 -1.89 -20.35
N SER A 56 -18.11 -1.90 -21.53
CA SER A 56 -18.31 -2.97 -22.52
C SER A 56 -17.82 -4.32 -21.98
N ALA A 57 -16.63 -4.36 -21.39
CA ALA A 57 -16.08 -5.58 -20.79
C ALA A 57 -16.97 -6.12 -19.66
N VAL A 58 -17.41 -5.25 -18.74
CA VAL A 58 -18.32 -5.64 -17.64
C VAL A 58 -19.65 -6.16 -18.19
N LYS A 59 -20.25 -5.48 -19.18
CA LYS A 59 -21.48 -5.94 -19.82
C LYS A 59 -21.32 -7.34 -20.44
N ASN A 60 -20.23 -7.57 -21.17
CA ASN A 60 -19.98 -8.85 -21.81
C ASN A 60 -19.77 -9.97 -20.79
N LEU A 61 -19.08 -9.70 -19.67
CA LEU A 61 -18.89 -10.66 -18.59
C LEU A 61 -20.23 -11.03 -17.92
N LEU A 62 -21.09 -10.05 -17.65
CA LEU A 62 -22.42 -10.27 -17.08
C LEU A 62 -23.33 -11.08 -18.03
N GLN A 63 -23.31 -10.75 -19.33
CA GLN A 63 -24.11 -11.46 -20.33
C GLN A 63 -23.64 -12.92 -20.51
N LYS A 64 -22.33 -13.16 -20.48
CA LYS A 64 -21.79 -14.53 -20.55
C LYS A 64 -22.24 -15.36 -19.34
N LYS A 65 -22.17 -14.79 -18.14
CA LYS A 65 -22.60 -15.47 -16.91
C LYS A 65 -24.09 -15.82 -16.91
N ALA A 66 -24.94 -14.91 -17.41
CA ALA A 66 -26.38 -15.14 -17.52
C ALA A 66 -26.75 -16.21 -18.57
N LYS A 67 -25.94 -16.36 -19.62
CA LYS A 67 -26.14 -17.41 -20.63
C LYS A 67 -25.74 -18.78 -20.09
N GLU A 68 -24.60 -18.87 -19.40
CA GLU A 68 -24.13 -20.12 -18.78
C GLU A 68 -25.05 -20.63 -17.66
N SER A 69 -25.79 -19.76 -16.95
CA SER A 69 -26.75 -20.21 -15.94
C SER A 69 -28.02 -20.81 -16.55
N ASN A 70 -28.55 -20.22 -17.63
CA ASN A 70 -29.75 -20.73 -18.32
C ASN A 70 -29.51 -22.06 -19.04
N GLU A 71 -28.28 -22.32 -19.47
CA GLU A 71 -27.91 -23.57 -20.16
C GLU A 71 -27.68 -24.74 -19.19
N LYS A 72 -27.49 -24.46 -17.89
CA LYS A 72 -27.38 -25.48 -16.83
C LYS A 72 -28.71 -25.86 -16.18
N GLU A 73 -29.76 -25.08 -16.45
CA GLU A 73 -31.12 -25.28 -15.89
C GLU A 73 -32.08 -25.95 -16.91
N LYS A 74 -31.64 -26.11 -18.17
CA LYS A 74 -32.30 -26.92 -19.21
C LYS A 74 -31.67 -28.29 -19.33
#